data_AF-A0A1M3HG56-F1
#
_entry.id   AF-A0A1M3HG56-F1
#
_cell.length_a   1.000
_cell.length_b   1.000
_cell.length_c   1.000
_cell.angle_alpha   90.00
_cell.angle_beta   90.00
_cell.angle_gamma   90.00
#
_symmetry.space_group_name_H-M   'P 1'
#
loop_
_entity.id
_entity.type
_entity.pdbx_description
1 polymer ?
#
loop_
_entity_poly.entity_id
_entity_poly.type
_entity_poly.pdbx_seq_one_letter_code
_entity_poly.pdbx_strand_id
1 'polypeptide(L)'
;MAQKTLYSRPLNLYDFETTAKWLEGEWSAFCTFTYHRRMTLKSARRKMEALQEYLVNLYGPEIRMFWVTEPFRDNNSCHVHALIKIPGSPEGLETSILTAWHKVAPPAGYKKHSLTSISQYEPGRGGHYYVAKYLQSDKVDWDIF
;
A
#
# COMPACT_ATOMS: atom_id res chain seq x y z
N MET A 1 9.32 -3.26 20.97
CA MET A 1 8.05 -2.52 21.18
C MET A 1 8.11 -1.29 20.29
N ALA A 2 7.45 -1.30 19.13
CA ALA A 2 7.44 -0.14 18.24
C ALA A 2 6.38 0.86 18.74
N GLN A 3 6.82 2.09 18.94
CA GLN A 3 6.00 3.25 19.26
C GLN A 3 4.98 3.44 18.14
N LYS A 4 3.68 3.42 18.47
CA LYS A 4 2.59 3.80 17.55
C LYS A 4 2.72 5.28 17.26
N THR A 5 3.32 5.64 16.12
CA THR A 5 3.59 7.01 15.71
C THR A 5 2.30 7.72 15.30
N LEU A 6 1.88 8.69 16.11
CA LEU A 6 1.31 10.02 15.80
C LEU A 6 0.21 10.24 14.74
N TYR A 7 -0.38 9.20 14.15
CA TYR A 7 -1.70 9.28 13.51
C TYR A 7 -2.68 8.44 14.33
N SER A 8 -3.01 8.95 15.52
CA SER A 8 -4.16 8.45 16.27
C SER A 8 -5.34 8.34 15.32
N ARG A 9 -5.89 7.11 15.19
CA ARG A 9 -7.15 6.79 14.51
C ARG A 9 -8.02 8.06 14.40
N PRO A 10 -8.32 8.61 13.20
CA PRO A 10 -9.54 9.40 13.09
C PRO A 10 -10.63 8.42 13.51
N LEU A 11 -11.16 8.62 14.71
CA LEU A 11 -11.92 7.65 15.50
C LEU A 11 -13.31 7.37 14.92
N ASN A 12 -13.51 7.69 13.63
CA ASN A 12 -14.78 7.67 12.92
C ASN A 12 -14.58 7.89 11.40
N LEU A 13 -14.11 6.85 10.72
CA LEU A 13 -14.34 6.71 9.28
C LEU A 13 -15.79 6.21 9.13
N TYR A 14 -16.76 7.14 9.19
CA TYR A 14 -18.19 6.83 9.34
C TYR A 14 -18.82 6.13 8.13
N ASP A 15 -18.20 6.22 6.95
CA ASP A 15 -18.67 5.58 5.73
C ASP A 15 -17.56 5.57 4.66
N PHE A 16 -17.80 4.81 3.61
CA PHE A 16 -16.88 4.62 2.48
C PHE A 16 -16.55 5.93 1.76
N GLU A 17 -17.53 6.80 1.55
CA GLU A 17 -17.37 8.03 0.77
C GLU A 17 -16.52 9.05 1.52
N THR A 18 -16.78 9.22 2.81
CA THR A 18 -15.98 10.08 3.69
C THR A 18 -14.52 9.64 3.71
N THR A 19 -14.28 8.32 3.78
CA THR A 19 -12.92 7.78 3.77
C THR A 19 -12.23 7.95 2.43
N ALA A 20 -12.93 7.65 1.34
CA ALA A 20 -12.41 7.80 -0.01
C ALA A 20 -12.03 9.27 -0.28
N LYS A 21 -12.88 10.21 0.13
CA LYS A 21 -12.62 11.64 0.00
C LYS A 21 -11.46 12.10 0.89
N TRP A 22 -11.29 11.55 2.08
CA TRP A 22 -10.11 11.84 2.91
C TRP A 22 -8.81 11.33 2.26
N LEU A 23 -8.88 10.18 1.57
CA LEU A 23 -7.78 9.65 0.76
C LEU A 23 -7.63 10.35 -0.59
N GLU A 24 -8.54 11.24 -0.97
CA GLU A 24 -8.41 12.09 -2.16
C GLU A 24 -7.37 13.18 -1.86
N GLY A 25 -6.10 12.81 -2.03
CA GLY A 25 -4.96 13.66 -1.68
C GLY A 25 -3.84 13.61 -2.72
N GLU A 26 -2.75 14.30 -2.40
CA GLU A 26 -1.55 14.38 -3.23
C GLU A 26 -0.68 13.12 -3.09
N TRP A 27 -1.18 11.98 -3.58
CA TRP A 27 -0.36 10.77 -3.70
C TRP A 27 0.46 10.80 -4.98
N SER A 28 1.61 10.16 -4.96
CA SER A 28 2.47 10.01 -6.14
C SER A 28 2.10 8.76 -6.93
N ALA A 29 1.78 7.67 -6.23
CA ALA A 29 1.49 6.37 -6.86
C ALA A 29 0.31 5.65 -6.22
N PHE A 30 -0.41 4.92 -7.05
CA PHE A 30 -1.29 3.83 -6.64
C PHE A 30 -0.61 2.51 -6.98
N CYS A 31 -0.63 1.58 -6.03
CA CYS A 31 0.05 0.30 -6.15
C CYS A 31 -0.90 -0.83 -5.79
N THR A 32 -0.94 -1.86 -6.64
CA THR A 32 -1.43 -3.18 -6.26
C THR A 32 -0.21 -4.05 -6.06
N PHE A 33 0.08 -4.48 -4.83
CA PHE A 33 1.18 -5.38 -4.52
C PHE A 33 0.68 -6.82 -4.41
N THR A 34 1.23 -7.68 -5.26
CA THR A 34 0.99 -9.11 -5.19
C THR A 34 2.28 -9.85 -4.89
N TYR A 35 2.13 -11.07 -4.38
CA TYR A 35 3.25 -11.94 -4.08
C TYR A 35 3.06 -13.28 -4.76
N HIS A 36 4.14 -13.85 -5.29
CA HIS A 36 4.10 -15.12 -6.02
C HIS A 36 3.70 -16.31 -5.13
N ARG A 37 3.80 -16.17 -3.80
CA ARG A 37 3.26 -17.11 -2.82
C ARG A 37 2.03 -16.54 -2.18
N ARG A 38 1.26 -17.42 -1.56
CA ARG A 38 0.18 -17.07 -0.64
C ARG A 38 0.66 -16.03 0.38
N MET A 39 0.06 -14.83 0.36
CA MET A 39 0.34 -13.78 1.33
C MET A 39 -0.78 -13.74 2.37
N THR A 40 -0.46 -14.08 3.62
CA THR A 40 -1.38 -13.93 4.76
C THR A 40 -1.37 -12.49 5.27
N LEU A 41 -2.38 -12.08 6.05
CA LEU A 41 -2.43 -10.73 6.66
C LEU A 41 -1.15 -10.40 7.44
N LYS A 42 -0.65 -11.34 8.26
CA LYS A 42 0.63 -11.19 8.99
C LYS A 42 1.84 -11.05 8.06
N SER A 43 1.81 -11.67 6.88
CA SER A 43 2.88 -11.50 5.89
C SER A 43 2.78 -10.14 5.18
N ALA A 44 1.57 -9.69 4.86
CA ALA A 44 1.30 -8.38 4.27
C ALA A 44 1.79 -7.26 5.20
N ARG A 45 1.34 -7.26 6.47
CA ARG A 45 1.78 -6.31 7.51
C ARG A 45 3.29 -6.13 7.56
N ARG A 46 4.04 -7.23 7.74
CA ARG A 46 5.52 -7.19 7.79
C ARG A 46 6.16 -6.66 6.52
N LYS A 47 5.57 -6.96 5.36
CA LYS A 47 6.07 -6.46 4.06
C LYS A 47 5.81 -4.98 3.89
N MET A 48 4.65 -4.48 4.32
CA MET A 48 4.32 -3.06 4.24
C MET A 48 5.16 -2.23 5.22
N GLU A 49 5.39 -2.73 6.42
CA GLU A 49 6.34 -2.10 7.37
C GLU A 49 7.76 -2.05 6.79
N ALA A 50 8.27 -3.17 6.25
CA ALA A 50 9.59 -3.21 5.63
C ALA A 50 9.68 -2.34 4.37
N LEU A 51 8.60 -2.24 3.58
CA LEU A 51 8.53 -1.38 2.40
C LEU A 51 8.59 0.09 2.82
N GLN A 52 7.83 0.49 3.85
CA GLN A 52 7.88 1.84 4.39
C GLN A 52 9.30 2.19 4.84
N GLU A 53 9.91 1.32 5.66
CA GLU A 53 11.27 1.52 6.16
C GLU A 53 12.27 1.69 5.00
N TYR A 54 12.16 0.84 3.96
CA TYR A 54 13.02 0.92 2.79
C TYR A 54 12.83 2.23 2.01
N LEU A 55 11.58 2.65 1.77
CA LEU A 55 11.28 3.91 1.06
C LEU A 55 11.73 5.14 1.86
N VAL A 56 11.53 5.13 3.19
CA VAL A 56 12.02 6.19 4.09
C VAL A 56 13.54 6.29 4.03
N ASN A 57 14.24 5.16 4.04
CA ASN A 57 15.70 5.15 3.91
C ASN A 57 16.20 5.67 2.55
N LEU A 58 15.41 5.53 1.48
CA LEU A 58 15.76 6.00 0.14
C LEU A 58 15.42 7.48 -0.10
N TYR A 59 14.29 7.94 0.41
CA TYR A 59 13.70 9.23 0.03
C TYR A 59 13.51 10.21 1.19
N GLY A 60 13.74 9.78 2.42
CA GLY A 60 13.60 10.60 3.61
C GLY A 60 12.32 10.30 4.43
N PRO A 61 12.21 10.88 5.63
CA PRO A 61 11.13 10.61 6.58
C PRO A 61 9.76 11.16 6.14
N GLU A 62 9.69 12.01 5.11
CA GLU A 62 8.44 12.59 4.63
C GLU A 62 7.61 11.64 3.75
N ILE A 63 8.11 10.44 3.47
CA ILE A 63 7.37 9.39 2.75
C ILE A 63 6.12 9.01 3.53
N ARG A 64 4.98 9.08 2.86
CA ARG A 64 3.71 8.61 3.41
C ARG A 64 3.19 7.43 2.61
N MET A 65 2.63 6.46 3.32
CA MET A 65 2.02 5.30 2.70
C MET A 65 0.73 4.93 3.42
N PHE A 66 -0.36 4.91 2.67
CA PHE A 66 -1.61 4.28 3.08
C PHE A 66 -1.73 2.93 2.39
N TRP A 67 -2.13 1.88 3.09
CA TRP A 67 -2.34 0.58 2.47
C TRP A 67 -3.47 -0.22 3.11
N VAL A 68 -4.08 -1.11 2.34
CA VAL A 68 -5.10 -2.07 2.78
C VAL A 68 -4.91 -3.41 2.11
N THR A 69 -5.20 -4.51 2.80
CA THR A 69 -5.29 -5.83 2.18
C THR A 69 -6.64 -6.04 1.53
N GLU A 70 -6.67 -6.66 0.37
CA GLU A 70 -7.87 -7.25 -0.23
C GLU A 70 -7.78 -8.78 -0.11
N PRO A 71 -8.76 -9.46 0.52
CA PRO A 71 -8.79 -10.92 0.57
C PRO A 71 -9.00 -11.51 -0.83
N PHE A 72 -8.24 -12.54 -1.17
CA PHE A 72 -8.55 -13.38 -2.32
C PHE A 72 -9.80 -14.24 -2.04
N ARG A 73 -10.34 -14.86 -3.09
CA ARG A 73 -11.52 -15.74 -3.02
C ARG A 73 -11.39 -16.90 -2.02
N ASP A 74 -10.16 -17.31 -1.70
CA ASP A 74 -9.90 -18.36 -0.72
C ASP A 74 -10.08 -17.90 0.75
N ASN A 75 -10.29 -16.59 0.98
CA ASN A 75 -10.38 -15.92 2.30
C ASN A 75 -9.16 -16.12 3.20
N ASN A 76 -8.08 -16.65 2.63
CA ASN A 76 -6.97 -17.22 3.37
C ASN A 76 -5.64 -16.61 2.90
N SER A 77 -5.71 -15.83 1.83
CA SER A 77 -4.65 -15.05 1.25
C SER A 77 -5.16 -13.68 0.85
N CYS A 78 -4.25 -12.74 0.61
CA CYS A 78 -4.57 -11.39 0.22
C CYS A 78 -3.54 -10.82 -0.77
N HIS A 79 -3.93 -9.77 -1.47
CA HIS A 79 -3.00 -8.78 -2.04
C HIS A 79 -3.17 -7.45 -1.32
N VAL A 80 -2.29 -6.49 -1.61
CA VAL A 80 -2.33 -5.17 -0.97
C VAL A 80 -2.59 -4.10 -2.01
N HIS A 81 -3.45 -3.16 -1.69
CA HIS A 81 -3.54 -1.87 -2.40
C HIS A 81 -2.90 -0.80 -1.55
N ALA A 82 -2.13 0.09 -2.17
CA ALA A 82 -1.45 1.17 -1.47
C ALA A 82 -1.48 2.48 -2.26
N LEU A 83 -1.48 3.58 -1.51
CA LEU A 83 -1.20 4.92 -1.99
C LEU A 83 0.11 5.37 -1.36
N ILE A 84 1.05 5.82 -2.18
CA ILE A 84 2.38 6.23 -1.73
C ILE A 84 2.60 7.67 -2.17
N LYS A 85 3.00 8.53 -1.23
CA LYS A 85 3.46 9.90 -1.49
C LYS A 85 4.97 9.96 -1.34
N ILE A 86 5.65 10.32 -2.42
CA ILE A 86 7.09 10.59 -2.45
C ILE A 86 7.28 12.08 -2.78
N PRO A 87 7.79 12.89 -1.82
CA PRO A 87 8.07 14.30 -2.09
C PRO A 87 8.98 14.46 -3.30
N GLY A 88 8.66 15.42 -4.17
CA GLY A 88 9.43 15.70 -5.38
C GLY A 88 9.30 14.65 -6.50
N SER A 89 8.55 13.55 -6.29
CA SER A 89 8.19 12.49 -7.26
C SER A 89 9.27 12.22 -8.33
N PRO A 90 10.23 11.31 -8.06
CA PRO A 90 11.37 11.09 -8.93
C PRO A 90 10.97 10.56 -10.31
N GLU A 91 11.75 10.90 -11.33
CA GLU A 91 11.70 10.21 -12.61
C GLU A 91 11.92 8.70 -12.39
N GLY A 92 11.10 7.86 -13.03
CA GLY A 92 11.15 6.41 -12.84
C GLY A 92 10.51 5.90 -11.54
N LEU A 93 9.61 6.68 -10.91
CA LEU A 93 8.85 6.31 -9.71
C LEU A 93 8.38 4.85 -9.67
N GLU A 94 7.79 4.37 -10.77
CA GLU A 94 7.34 2.98 -10.90
C GLU A 94 8.47 1.97 -10.68
N THR A 95 9.58 2.14 -11.40
CA THR A 95 10.76 1.27 -11.31
C THR A 95 11.34 1.28 -9.90
N SER A 96 11.37 2.44 -9.24
CA SER A 96 11.88 2.58 -7.88
C SER A 96 11.02 1.85 -6.86
N ILE A 97 9.69 2.04 -6.89
CA ILE A 97 8.76 1.35 -5.99
C ILE A 97 8.78 -0.15 -6.26
N LEU A 98 8.83 -0.58 -7.54
CA LEU A 98 8.90 -1.99 -7.89
C LEU A 98 10.18 -2.64 -7.37
N THR A 99 11.30 -1.93 -7.50
CA THR A 99 12.60 -2.38 -6.98
C THR A 99 12.55 -2.52 -5.46
N ALA A 100 11.99 -1.52 -4.75
CA ALA A 100 11.77 -1.59 -3.31
C ALA A 100 10.88 -2.77 -2.91
N TRP A 101 9.78 -2.99 -3.62
CA TRP A 101 8.90 -4.13 -3.40
C TRP A 101 9.65 -5.47 -3.56
N HIS A 102 10.48 -5.62 -4.60
CA HIS A 102 11.27 -6.83 -4.80
C HIS A 102 12.31 -7.08 -3.70
N LYS A 103 12.75 -6.06 -2.95
CA LYS A 103 13.63 -6.27 -1.79
C LYS A 103 12.89 -6.90 -0.61
N VAL A 104 11.62 -6.55 -0.40
CA VAL A 104 10.81 -7.05 0.74
C VAL A 104 9.95 -8.27 0.38
N ALA A 105 9.69 -8.46 -0.91
CA ALA A 105 8.86 -9.51 -1.47
C ALA A 105 9.49 -10.04 -2.77
N PRO A 106 10.63 -10.76 -2.67
CA PRO A 106 11.37 -11.20 -3.84
C PRO A 106 10.52 -12.11 -4.75
N PRO A 107 10.60 -11.98 -6.07
CA PRO A 107 9.85 -12.84 -7.00
C PRO A 107 10.37 -14.29 -6.96
N ALA A 108 9.51 -15.27 -7.25
CA ALA A 108 9.95 -16.66 -7.46
C ALA A 108 10.60 -16.79 -8.84
N GLY A 109 11.92 -16.58 -8.88
CA GLY A 109 12.70 -16.68 -10.12
C GLY A 109 12.22 -15.71 -11.20
N TYR A 110 12.75 -15.88 -12.41
CA TYR A 110 12.58 -15.00 -13.59
C TYR A 110 11.15 -14.90 -14.15
N LYS A 111 10.09 -15.20 -13.40
CA LYS A 111 8.72 -14.95 -13.85
C LYS A 111 8.44 -13.45 -13.75
N LYS A 112 8.65 -12.80 -14.90
CA LYS A 112 8.52 -11.38 -15.26
C LYS A 112 7.15 -10.72 -14.95
N HIS A 113 6.24 -11.45 -14.34
CA HIS A 113 4.89 -11.00 -14.01
C HIS A 113 4.58 -11.32 -12.55
N SER A 114 5.23 -10.62 -11.62
CA SER A 114 4.47 -10.26 -10.42
C SER A 114 3.25 -9.49 -10.93
N LEU A 115 2.03 -9.86 -10.55
CA LEU A 115 0.81 -9.09 -10.82
C LEU A 115 0.81 -7.74 -10.06
N THR A 116 1.98 -7.29 -9.63
CA THR A 116 2.21 -6.00 -9.01
C THR A 116 2.06 -4.94 -10.09
N SER A 117 1.11 -4.04 -9.88
CA SER A 117 0.91 -2.88 -10.74
C SER A 117 1.27 -1.64 -9.94
N ILE A 118 2.10 -0.76 -10.50
CA ILE A 118 2.37 0.54 -9.92
C ILE A 118 2.09 1.56 -11.02
N SER A 119 1.27 2.54 -10.71
CA SER A 119 0.93 3.61 -11.64
C SER A 119 1.01 4.95 -10.92
N GLN A 120 1.33 6.00 -11.65
CA GLN A 120 1.15 7.36 -11.14
C GLN A 120 -0.28 7.53 -10.64
N TYR A 121 -0.42 8.15 -9.47
CA TYR A 121 -1.74 8.39 -8.91
C TYR A 121 -2.41 9.54 -9.66
N GLU A 122 -3.61 9.26 -10.18
CA GLU A 122 -4.49 10.25 -10.78
C GLU A 122 -5.82 10.19 -10.01
N PRO A 123 -6.22 11.25 -9.28
CA PRO A 123 -7.46 11.26 -8.51
C PRO A 123 -8.68 10.81 -9.32
N GLY A 124 -8.78 11.27 -10.57
CA GLY A 124 -9.89 10.92 -11.48
C GLY A 124 -9.98 9.44 -11.86
N ARG A 125 -8.96 8.62 -11.60
CA ARG A 125 -9.00 7.16 -11.83
C ARG A 125 -9.48 6.37 -10.61
N GLY A 126 -9.81 7.03 -9.51
CA GLY A 126 -10.48 6.42 -8.36
C GLY A 126 -9.62 5.46 -7.52
N GLY A 127 -8.29 5.57 -7.58
CA GLY A 127 -7.40 4.74 -6.74
C GLY A 127 -7.73 4.83 -5.24
N HIS A 128 -8.10 6.02 -4.75
CA HIS A 128 -8.52 6.26 -3.38
C HIS A 128 -9.81 5.52 -3.00
N TYR A 129 -10.77 5.38 -3.93
CA TYR A 129 -11.97 4.56 -3.72
C TYR A 129 -11.63 3.08 -3.56
N TYR A 130 -10.68 2.56 -4.35
CA TYR A 130 -10.29 1.14 -4.24
C TYR A 130 -9.74 0.80 -2.86
N VAL A 131 -8.90 1.66 -2.29
CA VAL A 131 -8.34 1.45 -0.93
C VAL A 131 -9.40 1.65 0.15
N ALA A 132 -10.27 2.66 0.01
CA ALA A 132 -11.35 2.93 0.98
C ALA A 132 -12.38 1.79 1.06
N LYS A 133 -12.70 1.15 -0.07
CA LYS A 133 -13.71 0.09 -0.18
C LYS A 133 -13.49 -1.04 0.82
N TYR A 134 -12.23 -1.40 1.07
CA TYR A 134 -11.89 -2.57 1.87
C TYR A 134 -11.86 -2.29 3.38
N LEU A 135 -11.81 -1.02 3.80
CA LEU A 135 -11.71 -0.65 5.21
C LEU A 135 -12.95 -1.01 6.04
N GLN A 136 -14.09 -1.26 5.39
CA GLN A 136 -15.33 -1.67 6.06
C GLN A 136 -15.37 -3.17 6.39
N SER A 137 -14.40 -3.96 5.92
CA SER A 137 -14.33 -5.40 6.15
C SER A 137 -13.54 -5.72 7.43
N ASP A 138 -14.00 -6.70 8.20
CA ASP A 138 -13.29 -7.23 9.37
C ASP A 138 -12.14 -8.20 9.00
N LYS A 139 -12.06 -8.58 7.72
CA LYS A 139 -11.08 -9.53 7.18
C LYS A 139 -9.87 -8.87 6.54
N VAL A 140 -9.68 -7.57 6.77
CA VAL A 140 -8.57 -6.82 6.18
C VAL A 140 -7.64 -6.31 7.25
N ASP A 141 -6.41 -6.05 6.84
CA ASP A 141 -5.44 -5.28 7.59
C ASP A 141 -5.11 -4.00 6.81
N TRP A 142 -4.82 -2.92 7.51
CA TRP A 142 -4.50 -1.64 6.91
C TRP A 142 -3.66 -0.79 7.85
N ASP A 143 -2.91 0.15 7.30
CA ASP A 143 -2.26 1.18 8.10
C ASP A 143 -1.97 2.44 7.29
N ILE A 144 -1.58 3.48 8.01
CA ILE A 144 -0.98 4.69 7.48
C ILE A 144 0.34 4.99 8.18
N PHE A 145 1.37 5.26 7.39
CA PHE A 145 2.67 5.75 7.84
C PHE A 145 2.87 7.22 7.45
#